data_AF-A0A246RIG0-F1
#
_entry.id   AF-A0A246RIG0-F1
#
_cell.length_a   1.000
_cell.length_b   1.000
_cell.length_c   1.000
_cell.angle_alpha   90.00
_cell.angle_beta   90.00
_cell.angle_gamma   90.00
#
_symmetry.space_group_name_H-M   'P 1'
#
loop_
_entity.id
_entity.type
_entity.pdbx_description
1 polymer ?
#
loop_
_entity_poly.entity_id
_entity_poly.type
_entity_poly.pdbx_seq_one_letter_code
_entity_poly.pdbx_strand_id
1 'polypeptide(L)'
;MSLTDGGAAFSVVAAIAIVAGLAGVVVPGLPALPLCWGGVLLWAIFGDAGPGRWAVLAAATVVAAAGAVIKYAWPGRNLKRTGVPTSSLLVGGLLGLVGFFVIPVIGLVIGFVGGVWGAERLRLGSNQLAWPATVQALKAAGLSMMVEFLAGLVIAALWVAGLLFT
;
A
#
# COMPACT_ATOMS: atom_id res chain seq x y z
N MET A 1 -26.69 23.03 4.46
CA MET A 1 -26.02 21.73 4.30
C MET A 1 -26.48 20.88 5.47
N SER A 2 -27.34 19.91 5.21
CA SER A 2 -27.88 19.03 6.26
C SER A 2 -26.77 18.09 6.74
N LEU A 3 -26.81 17.67 8.01
CA LEU A 3 -25.78 16.84 8.64
C LEU A 3 -25.48 15.54 7.86
N THR A 4 -26.46 15.03 7.12
CA THR A 4 -26.35 13.89 6.18
C THR A 4 -25.42 14.14 4.99
N ASP A 5 -25.25 15.39 4.55
CA ASP A 5 -24.29 15.75 3.50
C ASP A 5 -22.85 15.64 4.02
N GLY A 6 -22.67 15.89 5.33
CA GLY A 6 -21.38 15.84 6.01
C GLY A 6 -20.83 14.42 6.13
N GLY A 7 -21.63 13.48 6.63
CA GLY A 7 -21.16 12.09 6.81
C GLY A 7 -20.82 11.39 5.49
N ALA A 8 -21.59 11.65 4.43
CA ALA A 8 -21.26 11.18 3.09
C ALA A 8 -19.94 11.80 2.58
N ALA A 9 -19.71 13.10 2.82
CA ALA A 9 -18.47 13.76 2.45
C ALA A 9 -17.24 13.14 3.16
N PHE A 10 -17.32 12.80 4.44
CA PHE A 10 -16.22 12.15 5.15
C PHE A 10 -15.90 10.75 4.62
N SER A 11 -16.90 10.04 4.10
CA SER A 11 -16.70 8.74 3.44
C SER A 11 -15.94 8.91 2.13
N VAL A 12 -16.23 9.95 1.35
CA VAL A 12 -15.48 10.29 0.13
C VAL A 12 -14.05 10.69 0.47
N VAL A 13 -13.85 11.53 1.48
CA VAL A 13 -12.49 11.94 1.91
C VAL A 13 -11.69 10.73 2.40
N ALA A 14 -12.32 9.81 3.13
CA ALA A 14 -11.69 8.56 3.55
C ALA A 14 -11.28 7.69 2.35
N ALA A 15 -12.15 7.54 1.35
CA ALA A 15 -11.83 6.82 0.12
C ALA A 15 -10.61 7.42 -0.59
N ILE A 16 -10.58 8.75 -0.75
CA ILE A 16 -9.45 9.46 -1.36
C ILE A 16 -8.17 9.25 -0.56
N ALA A 17 -8.23 9.37 0.77
CA ALA A 17 -7.07 9.16 1.64
C ALA A 17 -6.53 7.72 1.55
N ILE A 18 -7.41 6.72 1.50
CA ILE A 18 -7.04 5.31 1.35
C ILE A 18 -6.40 5.06 -0.02
N VAL A 19 -6.99 5.58 -1.10
CA VAL A 19 -6.41 5.46 -2.46
C VAL A 19 -5.06 6.16 -2.53
N ALA A 20 -4.93 7.35 -1.94
CA ALA A 20 -3.65 8.07 -1.86
C ALA A 20 -2.61 7.30 -1.02
N GLY A 21 -3.01 6.65 0.06
CA GLY A 21 -2.15 5.79 0.87
C GLY A 21 -1.67 4.55 0.12
N LEU A 22 -2.55 3.89 -0.61
CA LEU A 22 -2.19 2.76 -1.49
C LEU A 22 -1.23 3.20 -2.60
N ALA A 23 -1.49 4.34 -3.24
CA ALA A 23 -0.58 4.93 -4.22
C ALA A 23 0.78 5.30 -3.59
N GLY A 24 0.78 5.78 -2.34
CA GLY A 24 1.98 6.12 -1.59
C GLY A 24 2.89 4.95 -1.23
N VAL A 25 2.43 3.70 -1.38
CA VAL A 25 3.32 2.52 -1.29
C VAL A 25 4.30 2.49 -2.46
N VAL A 26 3.82 2.88 -3.64
CA VAL A 26 4.61 2.89 -4.88
C VAL A 26 5.34 4.24 -5.02
N VAL A 27 4.67 5.34 -4.72
CA VAL A 27 5.18 6.70 -4.89
C VAL A 27 6.02 7.14 -3.68
N PRO A 28 7.34 7.39 -3.84
CA PRO A 28 8.21 7.83 -2.75
C PRO A 28 7.74 9.16 -2.14
N GLY A 29 7.83 9.27 -0.81
CA GLY A 29 7.55 10.51 -0.08
C GLY A 29 6.12 10.63 0.48
N LEU A 30 5.18 9.81 0.01
CA LEU A 30 3.84 9.74 0.58
C LEU A 30 3.79 8.77 1.78
N PRO A 31 3.15 9.15 2.90
CA PRO A 31 3.02 8.27 4.06
C PRO A 31 1.88 7.26 3.84
N ALA A 32 2.20 6.13 3.22
CA ALA A 32 1.24 5.10 2.81
C ALA A 32 0.24 4.65 3.90
N LEU A 33 0.69 3.86 4.89
CA LEU A 33 -0.18 3.36 5.96
C LEU A 33 -0.85 4.45 6.80
N PRO A 34 -0.16 5.56 7.17
CA PRO A 34 -0.80 6.67 7.87
C PRO A 34 -1.94 7.31 7.08
N LEU A 35 -1.86 7.43 5.76
CA LEU A 35 -2.95 7.95 4.93
C LEU A 35 -4.16 7.01 4.93
N CYS A 36 -3.94 5.69 4.75
CA CYS A 36 -5.03 4.72 4.81
C CYS A 36 -5.73 4.74 6.18
N TRP A 37 -4.95 4.67 7.26
CA TRP A 37 -5.48 4.73 8.63
C TRP A 37 -6.17 6.06 8.92
N GLY A 38 -5.59 7.18 8.49
CA GLY A 38 -6.15 8.52 8.69
C GLY A 38 -7.49 8.71 8.00
N GLY A 39 -7.69 8.09 6.83
CA GLY A 39 -9.00 8.02 6.16
C GLY A 39 -10.05 7.33 7.03
N VAL A 40 -9.71 6.16 7.57
CA VAL A 40 -10.61 5.41 8.47
C VAL A 40 -10.88 6.17 9.78
N LEU A 41 -9.87 6.82 10.35
CA LEU A 41 -10.01 7.65 11.54
C LEU A 41 -10.98 8.80 11.29
N LEU A 42 -10.81 9.53 10.18
CA LEU A 42 -11.67 10.65 9.83
C LEU A 42 -13.12 10.21 9.67
N TRP A 43 -13.34 9.10 8.95
CA TRP A 43 -14.66 8.51 8.80
C TRP A 43 -15.25 8.04 10.14
N ALA A 44 -14.46 7.42 11.02
CA ALA A 44 -14.94 6.93 12.31
C ALA A 44 -15.33 8.07 13.27
N ILE A 45 -14.65 9.22 13.21
CA ILE A 45 -14.94 10.37 14.07
C ILE A 45 -16.15 11.16 13.55
N PHE A 46 -16.18 11.45 12.24
CA PHE A 46 -17.10 12.43 11.66
C PHE A 46 -18.15 11.85 10.72
N GLY A 47 -18.05 10.57 10.34
CA GLY A 47 -19.03 9.90 9.49
C GLY A 47 -20.31 9.52 10.24
N ASP A 48 -21.38 9.25 9.48
CA ASP A 48 -22.71 8.90 10.00
C ASP A 48 -22.88 7.39 10.30
N ALA A 49 -21.78 6.69 10.60
CA ALA A 49 -21.79 5.25 10.88
C ALA A 49 -22.20 4.94 12.33
N GLY A 50 -22.82 3.77 12.56
CA GLY A 50 -23.20 3.29 13.89
C GLY A 50 -22.00 2.95 14.79
N PRO A 51 -22.24 2.44 16.02
CA PRO A 51 -21.20 2.18 17.02
C PRO A 51 -20.07 1.24 16.53
N GLY A 52 -20.35 0.38 15.54
CA GLY A 52 -19.37 -0.54 14.95
C GLY A 52 -18.17 0.15 14.30
N ARG A 53 -18.26 1.44 13.94
CA ARG A 53 -17.14 2.22 13.39
C ARG A 53 -15.90 2.25 14.29
N TRP A 54 -16.08 2.16 15.61
CA TRP A 54 -14.98 2.12 16.57
C TRP A 54 -14.24 0.79 16.55
N ALA A 55 -14.95 -0.32 16.33
CA ALA A 55 -14.34 -1.63 16.14
C ALA A 55 -13.53 -1.68 14.84
N VAL A 56 -14.06 -1.08 13.76
CA VAL A 56 -13.35 -0.92 12.48
C VAL A 56 -12.08 -0.10 12.67
N LEU A 57 -12.16 1.04 13.38
CA LEU A 57 -10.98 1.86 13.68
C LEU A 57 -9.95 1.12 14.53
N ALA A 58 -10.38 0.38 15.55
CA ALA A 58 -9.48 -0.42 16.38
C ALA A 58 -8.75 -1.48 15.54
N ALA A 59 -9.48 -2.21 14.69
CA ALA A 59 -8.91 -3.20 13.78
C ALA A 59 -7.93 -2.56 12.78
N ALA A 60 -8.30 -1.44 12.16
CA ALA A 60 -7.43 -0.70 11.25
C ALA A 60 -6.17 -0.19 11.95
N THR A 61 -6.27 0.21 13.22
CA THR A 61 -5.12 0.64 14.04
C THR A 61 -4.17 -0.53 14.30
N VAL A 62 -4.68 -1.72 14.64
CA VAL A 62 -3.86 -2.92 14.82
C VAL A 62 -3.13 -3.29 13.53
N VAL A 63 -3.81 -3.24 12.38
CA VAL A 63 -3.22 -3.53 11.07
C VAL A 63 -2.14 -2.49 10.71
N ALA A 64 -2.42 -1.20 10.91
CA ALA A 64 -1.46 -0.13 10.65
C ALA A 64 -0.23 -0.25 11.56
N ALA A 65 -0.43 -0.54 12.85
CA ALA A 65 0.65 -0.75 13.80
C ALA A 65 1.48 -1.98 13.45
N ALA A 66 0.85 -3.11 13.10
CA ALA A 66 1.55 -4.32 12.66
C ALA A 66 2.38 -4.05 11.38
N GLY A 67 1.80 -3.39 10.39
CA GLY A 67 2.50 -2.98 9.17
C GLY A 67 3.69 -2.06 9.45
N ALA A 68 3.52 -1.09 10.36
CA ALA A 68 4.61 -0.22 10.82
C ALA A 68 5.72 -1.00 11.53
N VAL A 69 5.37 -1.89 12.47
CA VAL A 69 6.34 -2.72 13.19
C VAL A 69 7.12 -3.59 12.23
N ILE A 70 6.47 -4.28 11.29
CA ILE A 70 7.16 -5.11 10.29
C ILE A 70 8.10 -4.25 9.44
N LYS A 71 7.65 -3.06 9.03
CA LYS A 71 8.47 -2.11 8.25
C LYS A 71 9.70 -1.63 9.01
N TYR A 72 9.59 -1.37 10.32
CA TYR A 72 10.70 -0.88 11.14
C TYR A 72 11.61 -2.00 11.64
N ALA A 73 11.08 -3.20 11.85
CA ALA A 73 11.86 -4.38 12.23
C ALA A 73 12.69 -4.94 11.07
N TRP A 74 12.26 -4.73 9.81
CA TRP A 74 13.00 -5.20 8.64
C TRP A 74 14.12 -4.23 8.24
N PRO A 75 15.40 -4.66 8.19
CA PRO A 75 16.55 -3.80 7.88
C PRO A 75 16.63 -3.25 6.43
N GLY A 76 15.61 -3.49 5.60
CA GLY A 76 15.66 -3.34 4.14
C GLY A 76 15.56 -1.92 3.59
N ARG A 77 15.33 -0.89 4.40
CA ARG A 77 14.95 0.46 3.91
C ARG A 77 16.00 1.19 3.07
N ASN A 78 17.23 0.70 2.95
CA ASN A 78 18.24 1.37 2.14
C ASN A 78 18.18 0.93 0.67
N LEU A 79 17.17 1.41 -0.05
CA LEU A 79 17.11 1.35 -1.51
C LEU A 79 18.40 1.90 -2.14
N LYS A 80 18.94 2.98 -1.55
CA LYS A 80 20.22 3.59 -1.95
C LYS A 80 21.43 2.64 -1.87
N ARG A 81 21.39 1.59 -1.04
CA ARG A 81 22.50 0.61 -0.92
C ARG A 81 22.41 -0.52 -1.94
N THR A 82 21.31 -0.64 -2.66
CA THR A 82 21.12 -1.75 -3.63
C THR A 82 21.65 -1.45 -5.02
N GLY A 83 21.96 -0.20 -5.34
CA GLY A 83 22.33 0.21 -6.71
C GLY A 83 21.18 0.13 -7.73
N VAL A 84 20.00 -0.33 -7.31
CA VAL A 84 18.79 -0.43 -8.15
C VAL A 84 18.12 0.94 -8.23
N PRO A 85 17.88 1.49 -9.43
CA PRO A 85 17.20 2.76 -9.60
C PRO A 85 15.78 2.74 -9.03
N THR A 86 15.37 3.85 -8.40
CA THR A 86 13.99 4.02 -7.92
C THR A 86 12.95 3.88 -9.03
N SER A 87 13.28 4.23 -10.27
CA SER A 87 12.41 4.01 -11.43
C SER A 87 12.10 2.54 -11.68
N SER A 88 13.04 1.63 -11.44
CA SER A 88 12.82 0.19 -11.63
C SER A 88 11.90 -0.37 -10.54
N LEU A 89 12.04 0.12 -9.31
CA LEU A 89 11.12 -0.17 -8.20
C LEU A 89 9.72 0.39 -8.45
N LEU A 90 9.62 1.59 -9.02
CA LEU A 90 8.35 2.22 -9.40
C LEU A 90 7.61 1.40 -10.46
N VAL A 91 8.32 0.98 -11.52
CA VAL A 91 7.75 0.11 -12.56
C VAL A 91 7.29 -1.21 -11.97
N GLY A 92 8.10 -1.82 -11.10
CA GLY A 92 7.70 -2.99 -10.30
C GLY A 92 6.44 -2.73 -9.48
N GLY A 93 6.41 -1.67 -8.68
CA GLY A 93 5.27 -1.31 -7.84
C GLY A 93 3.98 -1.12 -8.64
N LEU A 94 4.06 -0.41 -9.78
CA LEU A 94 2.91 -0.19 -10.66
C LEU A 94 2.43 -1.49 -11.33
N LEU A 95 3.35 -2.31 -11.84
CA LEU A 95 2.97 -3.59 -12.45
C LEU A 95 2.46 -4.60 -11.41
N GLY A 96 3.00 -4.57 -10.18
CA GLY A 96 2.47 -5.32 -9.05
C GLY A 96 1.05 -4.86 -8.69
N LEU A 97 0.82 -3.55 -8.60
CA LEU A 97 -0.50 -2.99 -8.35
C LEU A 97 -1.51 -3.46 -9.40
N VAL A 98 -1.17 -3.36 -10.69
CA VAL A 98 -2.01 -3.85 -11.79
C VAL A 98 -2.23 -5.36 -11.65
N GLY A 99 -1.16 -6.12 -11.41
CA GLY A 99 -1.23 -7.58 -11.24
C GLY A 99 -2.13 -8.00 -10.08
N PHE A 100 -2.13 -7.28 -8.95
CA PHE A 100 -3.02 -7.54 -7.83
C PHE A 100 -4.50 -7.51 -8.23
N PHE A 101 -4.90 -6.53 -9.05
CA PHE A 101 -6.28 -6.44 -9.52
C PHE A 101 -6.66 -7.54 -10.52
N VAL A 102 -5.67 -8.12 -11.23
CA VAL A 102 -5.88 -9.25 -12.14
C VAL A 102 -5.96 -10.57 -11.37
N ILE A 103 -5.01 -10.81 -10.45
CA ILE A 103 -4.93 -11.99 -9.59
C ILE A 103 -4.60 -11.51 -8.18
N PRO A 104 -5.59 -11.47 -7.26
CA PRO A 104 -5.38 -10.98 -5.90
C PRO A 104 -4.21 -11.66 -5.21
N VAL A 105 -3.38 -10.85 -4.53
CA VAL A 105 -2.16 -11.24 -3.80
C VAL A 105 -1.03 -11.77 -4.70
N ILE A 106 -1.29 -12.79 -5.50
CA ILE A 106 -0.27 -13.46 -6.34
C ILE A 106 0.23 -12.52 -7.45
N GLY A 107 -0.69 -11.80 -8.09
CA GLY A 107 -0.34 -10.85 -9.15
C GLY A 107 0.46 -9.66 -8.65
N LEU A 108 0.37 -9.29 -7.37
CA LEU A 108 1.25 -8.28 -6.75
C LEU A 108 2.71 -8.73 -6.80
N VAL A 109 2.96 -9.97 -6.39
CA VAL A 109 4.31 -10.54 -6.37
C VAL A 109 4.85 -10.69 -7.78
N ILE A 110 4.06 -11.30 -8.67
CA ILE A 110 4.48 -11.56 -10.06
C ILE A 110 4.72 -10.24 -10.80
N GLY A 111 3.79 -9.28 -10.69
CA GLY A 111 3.90 -7.98 -11.33
C GLY A 111 5.07 -7.15 -10.80
N PHE A 112 5.32 -7.19 -9.48
CA PHE A 112 6.47 -6.50 -8.89
C PHE A 112 7.79 -7.09 -9.36
N VAL A 113 7.96 -8.42 -9.24
CA VAL A 113 9.19 -9.11 -9.67
C VAL A 113 9.41 -8.90 -11.18
N GLY A 114 8.38 -9.14 -12.00
CA GLY A 114 8.45 -8.99 -13.44
C GLY A 114 8.72 -7.55 -13.89
N GLY A 115 8.12 -6.57 -13.20
CA GLY A 115 8.32 -5.16 -13.51
C GLY A 115 9.71 -4.66 -13.16
N VAL A 116 10.23 -5.02 -11.98
CA VAL A 116 11.63 -4.70 -11.63
C VAL A 116 12.58 -5.38 -12.61
N TRP A 117 12.41 -6.69 -12.85
CA TRP A 117 13.27 -7.42 -13.77
C TRP A 117 13.23 -6.87 -15.19
N GLY A 118 12.04 -6.53 -15.71
CA GLY A 118 11.88 -5.91 -17.03
C GLY A 118 12.60 -4.57 -17.12
N ALA A 119 12.42 -3.70 -16.13
CA ALA A 119 13.09 -2.40 -16.08
C ALA A 119 14.63 -2.54 -15.98
N GLU A 120 15.11 -3.46 -15.14
CA GLU A 120 16.54 -3.77 -15.01
C GLU A 120 17.11 -4.37 -16.30
N ARG A 121 16.37 -5.25 -16.98
CA ARG A 121 16.82 -5.93 -18.20
C ARG A 121 16.85 -4.96 -19.39
N LEU A 122 15.93 -4.00 -19.45
CA LEU A 122 15.97 -2.90 -20.43
C LEU A 122 17.15 -1.96 -20.17
N ARG A 123 17.47 -1.66 -18.89
CA ARG A 123 18.60 -0.77 -18.55
C ARG A 123 19.96 -1.42 -18.78
N LEU A 124 20.12 -2.66 -18.32
CA LEU A 124 21.42 -3.36 -18.28
C LEU A 124 21.70 -4.16 -19.56
N GLY A 125 20.69 -4.38 -20.40
CA GLY A 125 20.81 -5.12 -21.66
C GLY A 125 21.11 -6.62 -21.51
N SER A 126 21.32 -7.12 -20.28
CA SER A 126 21.71 -8.51 -20.00
C SER A 126 20.86 -9.13 -18.90
N ASN A 127 20.35 -10.33 -19.15
CA ASN A 127 19.61 -11.11 -18.16
C ASN A 127 20.51 -11.52 -16.97
N GLN A 128 21.80 -11.78 -17.23
CA GLN A 128 22.78 -12.17 -16.21
C GLN A 128 23.04 -11.05 -15.19
N LEU A 129 22.89 -9.78 -15.61
CA LEU A 129 23.03 -8.62 -14.74
C LEU A 129 21.69 -8.19 -14.11
N ALA A 130 20.59 -8.34 -14.84
CA ALA A 130 19.26 -7.92 -14.38
C ALA A 130 18.71 -8.78 -13.23
N TRP A 131 18.92 -10.10 -13.26
CA TRP A 131 18.39 -10.98 -12.22
C TRP A 131 19.01 -10.73 -10.83
N PRO A 132 20.35 -10.64 -10.67
CA PRO A 132 20.94 -10.27 -9.39
C PRO A 132 20.46 -8.91 -8.87
N ALA A 133 20.33 -7.91 -9.74
CA ALA A 133 19.81 -6.59 -9.38
C ALA A 133 18.35 -6.67 -8.90
N THR A 134 17.51 -7.46 -9.58
CA THR A 134 16.13 -7.73 -9.17
C THR A 134 16.07 -8.40 -7.80
N VAL A 135 16.90 -9.42 -7.54
CA VAL A 135 16.94 -10.09 -6.24
C VAL A 135 17.37 -9.13 -5.13
N GLN A 136 18.33 -8.24 -5.40
CA GLN A 136 18.74 -7.21 -4.45
C GLN A 136 17.60 -6.21 -4.19
N ALA A 137 16.90 -5.78 -5.24
CA ALA A 137 15.72 -4.93 -5.16
C ALA A 137 14.62 -5.56 -4.29
N LEU A 138 14.33 -6.85 -4.50
CA LEU A 138 13.32 -7.60 -3.75
C LEU A 138 13.67 -7.71 -2.26
N LYS A 139 14.95 -8.01 -1.95
CA LYS A 139 15.42 -8.13 -0.57
C LYS A 139 15.37 -6.82 0.20
N ALA A 140 15.62 -5.69 -0.47
CA ALA A 140 15.61 -4.37 0.16
C ALA A 140 14.22 -3.73 0.17
N ALA A 141 13.55 -3.68 -0.98
CA ALA A 141 12.31 -2.94 -1.19
C ALA A 141 11.07 -3.82 -1.15
N GLY A 142 11.16 -5.00 -1.77
CA GLY A 142 10.00 -5.81 -2.16
C GLY A 142 9.13 -6.21 -0.97
N LEU A 143 9.73 -6.78 0.08
CA LEU A 143 8.97 -7.25 1.23
C LEU A 143 8.29 -6.09 1.98
N SER A 144 8.98 -4.95 2.15
CA SER A 144 8.40 -3.79 2.84
C SER A 144 7.24 -3.19 2.04
N MET A 145 7.38 -3.04 0.72
CA MET A 145 6.29 -2.56 -0.15
C MET A 145 5.11 -3.54 -0.14
N MET A 146 5.36 -4.84 -0.25
CA MET A 146 4.29 -5.86 -0.21
C MET A 146 3.50 -5.82 1.10
N VAL A 147 4.20 -5.72 2.23
CA VAL A 147 3.55 -5.65 3.55
C VAL A 147 2.75 -4.36 3.67
N GLU A 148 3.29 -3.20 3.28
CA GLU A 148 2.55 -1.94 3.33
C GLU A 148 1.32 -1.94 2.43
N PHE A 149 1.45 -2.48 1.22
CA PHE A 149 0.33 -2.59 0.28
C PHE A 149 -0.77 -3.50 0.83
N LEU A 150 -0.40 -4.67 1.33
CA LEU A 150 -1.34 -5.62 1.91
C LEU A 150 -2.04 -5.04 3.14
N ALA A 151 -1.30 -4.41 4.06
CA ALA A 151 -1.87 -3.77 5.24
C ALA A 151 -2.81 -2.62 4.84
N GLY A 152 -2.44 -1.81 3.83
CA GLY A 152 -3.31 -0.77 3.28
C GLY A 152 -4.61 -1.33 2.69
N LEU A 153 -4.55 -2.45 1.98
CA LEU A 153 -5.72 -3.13 1.42
C LEU A 153 -6.62 -3.72 2.50
N VAL A 154 -6.04 -4.29 3.56
CA VAL A 154 -6.82 -4.80 4.70
C VAL A 154 -7.53 -3.64 5.40
N ILE A 155 -6.87 -2.50 5.60
CA ILE A 155 -7.50 -1.28 6.14
C ILE A 155 -8.65 -0.83 5.23
N ALA A 156 -8.46 -0.82 3.91
CA ALA A 156 -9.50 -0.48 2.95
C ALA A 156 -10.70 -1.44 3.04
N ALA A 157 -10.44 -2.75 3.11
CA ALA A 157 -11.49 -3.77 3.22
C ALA A 157 -12.27 -3.65 4.54
N LEU A 158 -11.58 -3.41 5.66
CA LEU A 158 -12.21 -3.16 6.96
C LEU A 158 -13.13 -1.93 6.91
N TRP A 159 -12.67 -0.85 6.27
CA TRP A 159 -13.47 0.36 6.11
C TRP A 159 -14.70 0.14 5.24
N VAL A 160 -14.55 -0.54 4.09
CA VAL A 160 -15.69 -0.89 3.23
C VAL A 160 -16.68 -1.78 3.98
N ALA A 161 -16.21 -2.78 4.73
CA ALA A 161 -17.07 -3.59 5.58
C ALA A 161 -17.79 -2.73 6.64
N GLY A 162 -17.10 -1.76 7.25
CA GLY A 162 -17.71 -0.77 8.14
C GLY A 162 -18.86 -0.03 7.47
N LEU A 163 -18.62 0.56 6.29
CA LEU A 163 -19.66 1.26 5.53
C LEU A 163 -20.90 0.41 5.23
N LEU A 164 -20.72 -0.90 5.02
CA LEU A 164 -21.80 -1.80 4.64
C LEU A 164 -22.57 -2.36 5.83
N PHE A 165 -21.95 -2.45 7.01
CA PHE A 165 -22.47 -3.21 8.14
C PHE A 165 -22.64 -2.40 9.44
N THR A 166 -22.30 -1.11 9.47
CA THR A 166 -22.40 -0.26 10.67
C THR A 166 -23.15 1.03 10.39
#